data_AF-A0A3D3BYL4-F1
#
_entry.id   AF-A0A3D3BYL4-F1
#
_cell.length_a   1.000
_cell.length_b   1.000
_cell.length_c   1.000
_cell.angle_alpha   90.00
_cell.angle_beta   90.00
_cell.angle_gamma   90.00
#
_symmetry.space_group_name_H-M   'P 1'
#
loop_
_entity.id
_entity.type
_entity.pdbx_description
1 polymer ?
#
loop_
_entity_poly.entity_id
_entity_poly.type
_entity_poly.pdbx_seq_one_letter_code
_entity_poly.pdbx_strand_id
1 'polypeptide(L)'
;QEAGAQKAAPFLVYAESNVIIRTIRDYLRKEIGEVLLDTEEAHAEALSFIKQVMPQYENRIKLYDDKLPLFNRYQIEAQIESAFEREVTLPSGGSVVIDPTEALISIDINSSRATRGADIEETALNTNLEAADEIARQLRLRDMGGLVVIDFIDMTSNRNQREVENRMRAALESDRARVQVGRISRFGLLEMSRQRLRPSL
;
A
#
# COMPACT_ATOMS: atom_id res chain seq x y z
N GLN A 1 -15.28 9.38 37.41
CA GLN A 1 -14.10 10.23 37.69
C GLN A 1 -13.15 9.54 38.68
N GLU A 2 -12.87 8.23 38.56
CA GLU A 2 -12.15 7.49 39.64
C GLU A 2 -10.92 6.69 39.17
N ALA A 3 -10.50 6.78 37.91
CA ALA A 3 -9.29 6.07 37.44
C ALA A 3 -7.97 6.85 37.63
N GLY A 4 -8.02 8.07 38.22
CA GLY A 4 -6.86 8.97 38.32
C GLY A 4 -6.04 8.87 39.61
N ALA A 5 -6.49 8.09 40.61
CA ALA A 5 -5.96 8.18 41.98
C ALA A 5 -4.89 7.13 42.35
N GLN A 6 -4.47 6.23 41.45
CA GLN A 6 -3.62 5.09 41.82
C GLN A 6 -2.15 5.15 41.38
N LYS A 7 -1.70 6.16 40.63
CA LYS A 7 -0.28 6.28 40.22
C LYS A 7 0.23 7.72 40.26
N ALA A 8 1.44 7.90 40.82
CA ALA A 8 2.15 9.17 40.78
C ALA A 8 2.64 9.46 39.35
N ALA A 9 2.45 10.69 38.88
CA ALA A 9 2.86 11.13 37.55
C ALA A 9 4.39 11.33 37.43
N PRO A 10 4.97 11.21 36.23
CA PRO A 10 4.33 10.81 34.96
C PRO A 10 4.30 9.27 34.79
N PHE A 11 3.15 8.74 34.40
CA PHE A 11 2.99 7.32 34.03
C PHE A 11 2.16 7.19 32.75
N LEU A 12 2.42 6.13 31.99
CA LEU A 12 1.69 5.84 30.76
C LEU A 12 0.25 5.39 31.10
N VAL A 13 -0.73 6.23 30.76
CA VAL A 13 -2.16 5.92 30.95
C VAL A 13 -2.64 4.92 29.89
N TYR A 14 -2.13 5.06 28.67
CA TYR A 14 -2.46 4.23 27.53
C TYR A 14 -1.32 4.31 26.51
N ALA A 15 -0.72 3.18 26.15
CA ALA A 15 0.23 3.10 25.05
C ALA A 15 -0.56 3.05 23.74
N GLU A 16 -0.16 3.84 22.74
CA GLU A 16 -0.76 3.70 21.42
C GLU A 16 -0.48 2.28 20.89
N SER A 17 -1.58 1.57 20.61
CA SER A 17 -1.68 0.13 20.34
C SER A 17 -0.50 -0.50 19.60
N ASN A 18 -0.05 -1.64 20.13
CA ASN A 18 0.76 -2.65 19.45
C ASN A 18 0.36 -2.78 17.97
N VAL A 19 1.34 -2.88 17.08
CA VAL A 19 1.14 -3.07 15.64
C VAL A 19 0.17 -4.21 15.32
N ILE A 20 0.17 -5.29 16.11
CA ILE A 20 -0.75 -6.43 15.99
C ILE A 20 -2.18 -5.98 16.22
N ILE A 21 -2.46 -5.37 17.38
CA ILE A 21 -3.78 -4.86 17.75
C ILE A 21 -4.27 -3.83 16.74
N ARG A 22 -3.39 -2.92 16.32
CA ARG A 22 -3.70 -1.89 15.33
C ARG A 22 -4.06 -2.52 13.99
N THR A 23 -3.24 -3.45 13.51
CA THR A 23 -3.45 -4.16 12.23
C THR A 23 -4.76 -4.95 12.24
N ILE A 24 -5.05 -5.68 13.31
CA ILE A 24 -6.32 -6.41 13.45
C ILE A 24 -7.52 -5.44 13.41
N ARG A 25 -7.50 -4.37 14.20
CA ARG A 25 -8.57 -3.35 14.20
C ARG A 25 -8.78 -2.75 12.82
N ASP A 26 -7.69 -2.51 12.13
CA ASP A 26 -7.64 -1.79 10.87
C ASP A 26 -8.04 -2.62 9.67
N TYR A 27 -7.60 -3.88 9.61
CA TYR A 27 -7.69 -4.73 8.42
C TYR A 27 -8.61 -5.94 8.58
N LEU A 28 -8.96 -6.37 9.81
CA LEU A 28 -9.84 -7.52 9.97
C LEU A 28 -11.24 -7.22 9.43
N ARG A 29 -11.65 -7.95 8.39
CA ARG A 29 -12.95 -7.85 7.72
C ARG A 29 -13.61 -9.22 7.61
N LYS A 30 -14.91 -9.22 7.28
CA LYS A 30 -15.70 -10.45 7.17
C LYS A 30 -15.14 -11.40 6.11
N GLU A 31 -14.57 -10.90 5.01
CA GLU A 31 -13.93 -11.72 3.98
C GLU A 31 -12.62 -12.41 4.39
N ILE A 32 -11.94 -11.95 5.45
CA ILE A 32 -10.67 -12.53 5.87
C ILE A 32 -10.92 -13.89 6.53
N GLY A 33 -10.48 -14.98 5.92
CA GLY A 33 -10.67 -16.33 6.44
C GLY A 33 -9.90 -16.57 7.73
N GLU A 34 -8.61 -16.23 7.75
CA GLU A 34 -7.68 -16.55 8.84
C GLU A 34 -6.67 -15.41 9.05
N VAL A 35 -6.20 -15.27 10.29
CA VAL A 35 -5.09 -14.40 10.69
C VAL A 35 -4.04 -15.29 11.34
N LEU A 36 -2.90 -15.43 10.66
CA LEU A 36 -1.80 -16.30 11.09
C LEU A 36 -0.76 -15.47 11.83
N LEU A 37 -0.33 -15.96 13.00
CA LEU A 37 0.73 -15.37 13.80
C LEU A 37 1.80 -16.44 14.04
N ASP A 38 3.06 -16.14 13.78
CA ASP A 38 4.18 -17.09 13.84
C ASP A 38 4.91 -17.12 15.20
N THR A 39 4.45 -16.31 16.16
CA THR A 39 4.95 -16.34 17.55
C THR A 39 3.82 -16.51 18.56
N GLU A 40 4.10 -17.22 19.64
CA GLU A 40 3.14 -17.46 20.72
C GLU A 40 2.73 -16.17 21.42
N GLU A 41 3.67 -15.24 21.63
CA GLU A 41 3.39 -13.96 22.27
C GLU A 41 2.40 -13.13 21.44
N ALA A 42 2.64 -13.02 20.13
CA ALA A 42 1.77 -12.27 19.22
C ALA A 42 0.38 -12.91 19.15
N HIS A 43 0.32 -14.24 19.05
CA HIS A 43 -0.94 -14.99 19.02
C HIS A 43 -1.76 -14.76 20.30
N ALA A 44 -1.13 -14.87 21.48
CA ALA A 44 -1.80 -14.65 22.75
C ALA A 44 -2.34 -13.21 22.88
N GLU A 45 -1.57 -12.22 22.43
CA GLU A 45 -1.99 -10.82 22.44
C GLU A 45 -3.16 -10.55 21.49
N ALA A 46 -3.08 -11.03 20.26
CA ALA A 46 -4.15 -10.94 19.27
C ALA A 46 -5.45 -11.58 19.79
N LEU A 47 -5.35 -12.78 20.37
CA LEU A 47 -6.48 -13.52 20.91
C LEU A 47 -7.13 -12.79 22.08
N SER A 48 -6.33 -12.23 22.99
CA SER A 48 -6.81 -11.43 24.13
C SER A 48 -7.61 -10.21 23.67
N PHE A 49 -7.09 -9.47 22.69
CA PHE A 49 -7.78 -8.31 22.12
C PHE A 49 -9.09 -8.70 21.41
N ILE A 50 -9.05 -9.74 20.57
CA ILE A 50 -10.23 -10.20 19.82
C ILE A 50 -11.34 -10.66 20.75
N LYS A 51 -11.03 -11.41 21.82
CA LYS A 51 -12.02 -11.84 22.82
C LYS A 51 -12.77 -10.67 23.46
N GLN A 52 -12.08 -9.55 23.69
CA GLN A 52 -12.67 -8.38 24.33
C GLN A 52 -13.48 -7.51 23.37
N VAL A 53 -13.00 -7.34 22.12
CA VAL A 53 -13.52 -6.31 21.21
C VAL A 53 -14.36 -6.91 20.07
N MET A 54 -14.00 -8.09 19.56
CA MET A 54 -14.64 -8.71 18.38
C MET A 54 -14.70 -10.25 18.49
N PRO A 55 -15.35 -10.81 19.54
CA PRO A 55 -15.29 -12.25 19.85
C PRO A 55 -15.79 -13.15 18.71
N GLN A 56 -16.65 -12.65 17.82
CA GLN A 56 -17.11 -13.38 16.64
C GLN A 56 -15.99 -13.79 15.66
N TYR A 57 -14.81 -13.16 15.73
CA TYR A 57 -13.66 -13.50 14.89
C TYR A 57 -12.60 -14.35 15.60
N GLU A 58 -12.84 -14.79 16.84
CA GLU A 58 -11.88 -15.56 17.64
C GLU A 58 -11.33 -16.77 16.88
N ASN A 59 -12.20 -17.54 16.24
CA ASN A 59 -11.83 -18.75 15.50
C ASN A 59 -10.94 -18.51 14.27
N ARG A 60 -10.74 -17.26 13.86
CA ARG A 60 -9.89 -16.88 12.73
C ARG A 60 -8.44 -16.63 13.15
N ILE A 61 -8.19 -16.38 14.44
CA ILE A 61 -6.85 -16.14 14.97
C ILE A 61 -6.17 -17.48 15.20
N LYS A 62 -5.08 -17.74 14.48
CA LYS A 62 -4.37 -19.03 14.51
C LYS A 62 -2.88 -18.83 14.70
N LEU A 63 -2.28 -19.69 15.51
CA LEU A 63 -0.83 -19.82 15.59
C LEU A 63 -0.33 -20.62 14.39
N TYR A 64 0.74 -20.13 13.77
CA TYR A 64 1.45 -20.80 12.70
C TYR A 64 2.64 -21.56 13.29
N ASP A 65 2.66 -22.89 13.11
CA ASP A 65 3.60 -23.81 13.73
C ASP A 65 4.40 -24.66 12.72
N ASP A 66 4.28 -24.34 11.43
CA ASP A 66 5.00 -25.08 10.39
C ASP A 66 6.49 -24.72 10.37
N LYS A 67 7.32 -25.64 9.84
CA LYS A 67 8.78 -25.50 9.78
C LYS A 67 9.23 -24.47 8.75
N LEU A 68 8.46 -24.31 7.67
CA LEU A 68 8.77 -23.32 6.65
C LEU A 68 8.39 -21.94 7.19
N PRO A 69 9.17 -20.87 6.98
CA PRO A 69 8.75 -19.52 7.39
C PRO A 69 7.41 -19.12 6.76
N LEU A 70 6.59 -18.41 7.53
CA LEU A 70 5.21 -18.08 7.17
C LEU A 70 5.12 -17.41 5.79
N PHE A 71 5.90 -16.35 5.56
CA PHE A 71 5.85 -15.59 4.31
C PHE A 71 6.37 -16.38 3.10
N ASN A 72 7.37 -17.25 3.29
CA ASN A 72 7.86 -18.16 2.27
C ASN A 72 6.79 -19.17 1.86
N ARG A 73 6.04 -19.73 2.81
CA ARG A 73 4.95 -20.68 2.52
C ARG A 73 3.89 -20.07 1.61
N TYR A 74 3.55 -18.80 1.83
CA TYR A 74 2.55 -18.07 1.06
C TYR A 74 3.14 -17.32 -0.15
N GLN A 75 4.44 -17.46 -0.41
CA GLN A 75 5.14 -16.86 -1.55
C GLN A 75 5.00 -15.32 -1.62
N ILE A 76 4.95 -14.67 -0.47
CA ILE A 76 4.84 -13.20 -0.39
C ILE A 76 6.18 -12.50 -0.16
N GLU A 77 7.24 -13.23 0.16
CA GLU A 77 8.56 -12.68 0.49
C GLU A 77 9.09 -11.77 -0.62
N ALA A 78 9.11 -12.26 -1.87
CA ALA A 78 9.56 -11.47 -3.02
C ALA A 78 8.71 -10.19 -3.24
N GLN A 79 7.42 -10.23 -2.88
CA GLN A 79 6.56 -9.04 -2.97
C GLN A 79 6.89 -8.03 -1.87
N ILE A 80 7.27 -8.49 -0.68
CA ILE A 80 7.75 -7.64 0.42
C ILE A 80 9.08 -7.00 0.03
N GLU A 81 10.02 -7.79 -0.51
CA GLU A 81 11.31 -7.29 -1.00
C GLU A 81 11.13 -6.20 -2.07
N SER A 82 10.18 -6.38 -3.01
CA SER A 82 9.87 -5.36 -4.03
C SER A 82 9.40 -4.02 -3.46
N ALA A 83 8.89 -3.98 -2.22
CA ALA A 83 8.53 -2.73 -1.56
C ALA A 83 9.76 -1.91 -1.11
N PHE A 84 10.94 -2.54 -1.03
CA PHE A 84 12.21 -1.87 -0.73
C PHE A 84 13.00 -1.52 -1.99
N GLU A 85 12.62 -2.07 -3.14
CA GLU A 85 13.30 -1.78 -4.41
C GLU A 85 12.95 -0.38 -4.92
N ARG A 86 13.94 0.31 -5.50
CA ARG A 86 13.71 1.61 -6.14
C ARG A 86 12.87 1.48 -7.42
N GLU A 87 13.06 0.39 -8.16
CA GLU A 87 12.41 0.11 -9.44
C GLU A 87 11.53 -1.13 -9.30
N VAL A 88 10.32 -1.09 -9.86
CA VAL A 88 9.36 -2.19 -9.82
C VAL A 88 8.96 -2.56 -11.24
N THR A 89 9.07 -3.84 -11.58
CA THR A 89 8.74 -4.35 -12.92
C THR A 89 7.23 -4.49 -13.10
N LEU A 90 6.72 -4.05 -14.25
CA LEU A 90 5.33 -4.16 -14.66
C LEU A 90 5.07 -5.49 -15.41
N PRO A 91 3.82 -6.01 -15.43
CA PRO A 91 3.47 -7.25 -16.11
C PRO A 91 3.92 -7.34 -17.57
N SER A 92 3.80 -6.25 -18.33
CA SER A 92 4.21 -6.18 -19.74
C SER A 92 5.70 -5.85 -19.95
N GLY A 93 6.51 -5.91 -18.88
CA GLY A 93 7.96 -5.73 -18.90
C GLY A 93 8.43 -4.28 -18.85
N GLY A 94 7.53 -3.31 -18.68
CA GLY A 94 7.89 -1.94 -18.30
C GLY A 94 8.34 -1.87 -16.84
N SER A 95 8.61 -0.68 -16.34
CA SER A 95 8.94 -0.48 -14.93
C SER A 95 8.47 0.87 -14.40
N VAL A 96 8.31 0.93 -13.09
CA VAL A 96 8.02 2.14 -12.32
C VAL A 96 9.20 2.41 -11.40
N VAL A 97 9.77 3.61 -11.47
CA VAL A 97 10.90 4.04 -10.63
C VAL A 97 10.37 5.03 -9.60
N ILE A 98 10.62 4.78 -8.32
CA ILE A 98 10.08 5.59 -7.21
C ILE A 98 11.24 6.26 -6.46
N ASP A 99 11.24 7.59 -6.46
CA ASP A 99 12.28 8.42 -5.86
C ASP A 99 11.68 9.38 -4.81
N PRO A 100 11.80 9.05 -3.50
CA PRO A 100 11.48 9.99 -2.44
C PRO A 100 12.48 11.14 -2.39
N THR A 101 11.97 12.37 -2.29
CA THR A 101 12.75 13.59 -2.06
C THR A 101 12.35 14.23 -0.73
N GLU A 102 12.94 15.38 -0.40
CA GLU A 102 12.63 16.13 0.83
C GLU A 102 11.14 16.52 0.92
N ALA A 103 10.55 16.98 -0.19
CA ALA A 103 9.21 17.56 -0.20
C ALA A 103 8.15 16.67 -0.85
N LEU A 104 8.54 15.81 -1.79
CA LEU A 104 7.64 15.02 -2.62
C LEU A 104 8.24 13.67 -3.01
N ILE A 105 7.38 12.78 -3.50
CA ILE A 105 7.80 11.51 -4.10
C ILE A 105 7.63 11.65 -5.61
N SER A 106 8.71 11.50 -6.37
CA SER A 106 8.66 11.46 -7.83
C SER A 106 8.60 10.02 -8.32
N ILE A 107 7.74 9.77 -9.30
CA ILE A 107 7.57 8.46 -9.91
C ILE A 107 7.72 8.59 -11.43
N ASP A 108 8.59 7.79 -12.02
CA ASP A 108 8.86 7.72 -13.46
C ASP A 108 8.43 6.37 -14.03
N ILE A 109 7.95 6.34 -15.27
CA ILE A 109 7.41 5.13 -15.92
C ILE A 109 8.17 4.85 -17.20
N ASN A 110 8.77 3.66 -17.26
CA ASN A 110 9.53 3.18 -18.41
C ASN A 110 8.76 2.07 -19.12
N SER A 111 8.58 2.18 -20.43
CA SER A 111 8.00 1.09 -21.23
C SER A 111 9.02 -0.01 -21.49
N SER A 112 8.55 -1.25 -21.69
CA SER A 112 9.40 -2.27 -22.30
C SER A 112 9.82 -1.85 -23.72
N ARG A 113 10.92 -2.42 -24.21
CA ARG A 113 11.45 -2.13 -25.55
C ARG A 113 10.44 -2.58 -26.61
N ALA A 114 9.65 -1.67 -27.16
CA ALA A 114 8.64 -1.99 -28.17
C ALA A 114 9.27 -2.26 -29.54
N THR A 115 8.91 -3.39 -30.16
CA THR A 115 9.24 -3.73 -31.54
C THR A 115 8.27 -3.07 -32.52
N ARG A 116 8.77 -2.10 -33.32
CA ARG A 116 8.16 -1.56 -34.58
C ARG A 116 6.81 -0.81 -34.47
N GLY A 117 6.90 0.51 -34.27
CA GLY A 117 6.29 1.56 -35.13
C GLY A 117 4.78 1.83 -35.11
N ALA A 118 3.90 0.82 -35.10
CA ALA A 118 2.44 1.05 -35.25
C ALA A 118 1.67 1.02 -33.93
N ASP A 119 2.30 0.58 -32.84
CA ASP A 119 1.65 0.30 -31.55
C ASP A 119 2.24 1.16 -30.41
N ILE A 120 2.85 2.32 -30.73
CA ILE A 120 3.53 3.13 -29.70
C ILE A 120 2.51 3.76 -28.74
N GLU A 121 1.41 4.30 -29.27
CA GLU A 121 0.40 4.98 -28.45
C GLU A 121 -0.42 3.98 -27.60
N GLU A 122 -0.72 2.80 -28.14
CA GLU A 122 -1.41 1.74 -27.40
C GLU A 122 -0.47 1.07 -26.38
N THR A 123 0.81 0.84 -26.71
CA THR A 123 1.83 0.42 -25.72
C THR A 123 1.98 1.44 -24.59
N ALA A 124 2.02 2.74 -24.89
CA ALA A 124 2.10 3.79 -23.89
C ALA A 124 0.87 3.79 -22.96
N LEU A 125 -0.34 3.71 -23.54
CA LEU A 125 -1.57 3.61 -22.76
C LEU A 125 -1.55 2.37 -21.85
N ASN A 126 -1.27 1.19 -22.40
CA ASN A 126 -1.27 -0.06 -21.64
C ASN A 126 -0.24 -0.03 -20.50
N THR A 127 0.98 0.46 -20.77
CA THR A 127 2.02 0.61 -19.75
C THR A 127 1.58 1.58 -18.64
N ASN A 128 0.99 2.71 -19.00
CA ASN A 128 0.50 3.69 -18.02
C ASN A 128 -0.66 3.15 -17.17
N LEU A 129 -1.53 2.29 -17.74
CA LEU A 129 -2.61 1.64 -16.99
C LEU A 129 -2.07 0.63 -15.97
N GLU A 130 -1.10 -0.20 -16.37
CA GLU A 130 -0.39 -1.10 -15.46
C GLU A 130 0.35 -0.32 -14.35
N ALA A 131 1.01 0.77 -14.73
CA ALA A 131 1.72 1.63 -13.79
C ALA A 131 0.77 2.27 -12.77
N ALA A 132 -0.42 2.71 -13.17
CA ALA A 132 -1.40 3.30 -12.24
C ALA A 132 -1.81 2.30 -11.14
N ASP A 133 -2.00 1.03 -11.49
CA ASP A 133 -2.30 -0.02 -10.52
C ASP A 133 -1.14 -0.30 -9.58
N GLU A 134 0.05 -0.40 -10.14
CA GLU A 134 1.26 -0.72 -9.38
C GLU A 134 1.65 0.42 -8.45
N ILE A 135 1.55 1.67 -8.90
CA ILE A 135 1.77 2.85 -8.05
C ILE A 135 0.80 2.87 -6.87
N ALA A 136 -0.49 2.67 -7.11
CA ALA A 136 -1.47 2.62 -6.03
C ALA A 136 -1.18 1.49 -5.03
N ARG A 137 -0.71 0.33 -5.52
CA ARG A 137 -0.26 -0.79 -4.67
C ARG A 137 0.97 -0.42 -3.84
N GLN A 138 2.00 0.15 -4.46
CA GLN A 138 3.26 0.52 -3.80
C GLN A 138 3.06 1.64 -2.76
N LEU A 139 2.22 2.64 -3.06
CA LEU A 139 1.89 3.70 -2.08
C LEU A 139 1.30 3.12 -0.79
N ARG A 140 0.48 2.06 -0.89
CA ARG A 140 -0.07 1.36 0.28
C ARG A 140 0.96 0.48 0.97
N LEU A 141 1.74 -0.30 0.23
CA LEU A 141 2.73 -1.23 0.79
C LEU A 141 3.85 -0.49 1.53
N ARG A 142 4.29 0.65 1.00
CA ARG A 142 5.37 1.47 1.57
C ARG A 142 4.88 2.54 2.55
N ASP A 143 3.57 2.60 2.78
CA ASP A 143 2.83 3.68 3.45
C ASP A 143 3.34 5.09 3.08
N MET A 144 3.60 5.30 1.80
CA MET A 144 4.10 6.57 1.28
C MET A 144 2.99 7.63 1.35
N GLY A 145 3.30 8.79 1.91
CA GLY A 145 2.34 9.89 2.02
C GLY A 145 2.99 11.25 1.89
N GLY A 146 2.18 12.27 1.65
CA GLY A 146 2.61 13.60 1.21
C GLY A 146 2.26 13.84 -0.26
N LEU A 147 3.00 14.74 -0.89
CA LEU A 147 2.86 15.05 -2.32
C LEU A 147 3.55 13.97 -3.15
N VAL A 148 2.86 13.47 -4.17
CA VAL A 148 3.38 12.51 -5.14
C VAL A 148 3.18 13.11 -6.54
N VAL A 149 4.23 13.04 -7.35
CA VAL A 149 4.24 13.50 -8.74
C VAL A 149 4.60 12.30 -9.62
N ILE A 150 3.74 12.01 -10.59
CA ILE A 150 3.88 10.85 -11.48
C ILE A 150 4.11 11.36 -12.91
N ASP A 151 5.22 10.95 -13.51
CA ASP A 151 5.56 11.19 -14.90
C ASP A 151 5.10 10.00 -15.75
N PHE A 152 3.89 10.12 -16.32
CA PHE A 152 3.35 9.10 -17.22
C PHE A 152 3.98 9.24 -18.61
N ILE A 153 4.06 8.12 -19.33
CA ILE A 153 4.51 8.15 -20.73
C ILE A 153 3.56 9.06 -21.53
N ASP A 154 4.14 9.95 -22.32
CA ASP A 154 3.39 10.92 -23.11
C ASP A 154 2.32 10.26 -23.99
N MET A 155 1.09 10.79 -23.90
CA MET A 155 -0.06 10.39 -24.72
C MET A 155 -0.62 11.62 -25.43
N THR A 156 -0.75 11.53 -26.75
CA THR A 156 -1.34 12.61 -27.59
C THR A 156 -2.86 12.67 -27.44
N SER A 157 -3.51 11.51 -27.27
CA SER A 157 -4.95 11.40 -27.06
C SER A 157 -5.37 11.83 -25.64
N ASN A 158 -6.16 12.91 -25.56
CA ASN A 158 -6.84 13.33 -24.33
C ASN A 158 -7.77 12.24 -23.75
N ARG A 159 -8.27 11.33 -24.59
CA ARG A 159 -9.07 10.19 -24.13
C ARG A 159 -8.21 9.24 -23.31
N ASN A 160 -7.00 8.92 -23.80
CA ASN A 160 -6.06 8.01 -23.14
C ASN A 160 -5.59 8.59 -21.81
N GLN A 161 -5.27 9.89 -21.77
CA GLN A 161 -4.94 10.60 -20.52
C GLN A 161 -6.04 10.46 -19.46
N ARG A 162 -7.32 10.68 -19.85
CA ARG A 162 -8.46 10.52 -18.94
C ARG A 162 -8.65 9.08 -18.48
N GLU A 163 -8.34 8.11 -19.34
CA GLU A 163 -8.42 6.69 -19.01
C GLU A 163 -7.41 6.33 -17.92
N VAL A 164 -6.17 6.78 -18.05
CA VAL A 164 -5.13 6.61 -17.03
C VAL A 164 -5.50 7.33 -15.72
N GLU A 165 -5.97 8.57 -15.78
CA GLU A 165 -6.44 9.28 -14.57
C GLU A 165 -7.57 8.52 -13.86
N ASN A 166 -8.53 7.99 -14.62
CA ASN A 166 -9.65 7.23 -14.06
C ASN A 166 -9.17 5.90 -13.48
N ARG A 167 -8.22 5.22 -14.13
CA ARG A 167 -7.61 4.01 -13.60
C ARG A 167 -6.91 4.28 -12.28
N MET A 168 -6.14 5.36 -12.20
CA MET A 168 -5.45 5.78 -10.98
C MET A 168 -6.45 6.05 -9.84
N ARG A 169 -7.53 6.78 -10.10
CA ARG A 169 -8.60 7.02 -9.10
C ARG A 169 -9.24 5.71 -8.63
N ALA A 170 -9.54 4.79 -9.54
CA ALA A 170 -10.12 3.49 -9.22
C ALA A 170 -9.17 2.61 -8.39
N ALA A 171 -7.88 2.57 -8.74
CA ALA A 171 -6.87 1.79 -8.02
C ALA A 171 -6.64 2.29 -6.57
N LEU A 172 -6.87 3.58 -6.33
CA LEU A 172 -6.78 4.23 -5.02
C LEU A 172 -8.07 4.20 -4.20
N GLU A 173 -9.21 3.77 -4.76
CA GLU A 173 -10.50 3.77 -4.07
C GLU A 173 -10.52 2.87 -2.82
N SER A 174 -9.74 1.78 -2.86
CA SER A 174 -9.55 0.87 -1.74
C SER A 174 -8.56 1.36 -0.67
N ASP A 175 -7.89 2.50 -0.90
CA ASP A 175 -6.95 3.06 0.06
C ASP A 175 -7.70 3.65 1.28
N ARG A 176 -7.19 3.38 2.46
CA ARG A 176 -7.74 3.90 3.72
C ARG A 176 -7.26 5.32 4.00
N ALA A 177 -6.10 5.70 3.46
CA ALA A 177 -5.60 7.06 3.53
C ALA A 177 -6.49 7.96 2.68
N ARG A 178 -6.71 9.21 3.10
CA ARG A 178 -7.36 10.19 2.24
C ARG A 178 -6.43 10.51 1.07
N VAL A 179 -6.95 10.38 -0.14
CA VAL A 179 -6.20 10.65 -1.37
C VAL A 179 -6.91 11.74 -2.18
N GLN A 180 -6.13 12.65 -2.73
CA GLN A 180 -6.60 13.63 -3.72
C GLN A 180 -5.77 13.46 -4.99
N VAL A 181 -6.43 13.21 -6.11
CA VAL A 181 -5.79 12.98 -7.41
C VAL A 181 -6.15 14.13 -8.35
N GLY A 182 -5.13 14.79 -8.90
CA GLY A 182 -5.28 15.84 -9.88
C GLY A 182 -5.64 15.32 -11.27
N ARG A 183 -5.23 16.10 -12.27
CA ARG A 183 -5.26 15.72 -13.69
C ARG A 183 -3.84 15.71 -14.23
N ILE A 184 -3.64 15.05 -15.37
CA ILE A 184 -2.39 15.16 -16.11
C ILE A 184 -2.25 16.61 -16.58
N SER A 185 -1.16 17.24 -16.19
CA SER A 185 -0.85 18.63 -16.49
C SER A 185 -0.40 18.80 -17.94
N ARG A 186 -0.24 20.05 -18.38
CA ARG A 186 0.35 20.36 -19.69
C ARG A 186 1.79 19.86 -19.87
N PHE A 187 2.45 19.47 -18.78
CA PHE A 187 3.83 18.97 -18.76
C PHE A 187 3.88 17.44 -18.67
N GLY A 188 2.76 16.72 -18.83
CA GLY A 188 2.71 15.26 -18.73
C GLY A 188 2.62 14.72 -17.29
N LEU A 189 2.85 15.58 -16.29
CA LEU A 189 2.86 15.19 -14.88
C LEU A 189 1.46 15.11 -14.27
N LEU A 190 1.21 14.08 -13.47
CA LEU A 190 0.04 13.96 -12.59
C LEU A 190 0.45 14.21 -11.14
N GLU A 191 -0.21 15.17 -10.49
CA GLU A 191 -0.01 15.50 -9.08
C GLU A 191 -1.09 14.88 -8.20
N MET A 192 -0.70 14.31 -7.07
CA MET A 192 -1.63 13.79 -6.07
C MET A 192 -1.10 13.97 -4.66
N SER A 193 -2.01 13.96 -3.67
CA SER A 193 -1.64 13.95 -2.25
C SER A 193 -2.25 12.74 -1.56
N ARG A 194 -1.47 12.09 -0.70
CA ARG A 194 -1.93 10.96 0.14
C ARG A 194 -1.66 11.27 1.61
N GLN A 195 -2.68 11.11 2.46
CA GLN A 195 -2.55 11.30 3.90
C GLN A 195 -1.55 10.31 4.49
N ARG A 196 -0.59 10.81 5.28
CA ARG A 196 0.31 9.95 6.09
C ARG A 196 -0.46 9.33 7.24
N LEU A 197 -0.50 8.00 7.29
CA LEU A 197 -1.11 7.25 8.40
C LEU A 197 -0.05 6.77 9.40
N ARG A 198 1.14 6.42 8.92
CA ARG A 198 2.30 6.00 9.70
C ARG A 198 3.56 6.63 9.09
N PRO A 199 4.72 6.55 9.77
CA PRO A 199 6.00 6.78 9.12
C PRO A 199 6.15 5.82 7.93
N SER A 200 6.63 6.32 6.79
CA SER A 200 6.91 5.50 5.61
C SER A 200 8.07 4.53 5.89
N LEU A 201 8.12 3.43 5.14
CA LEU A 201 9.28 2.52 5.12
C LEU A 201 10.55 3.25 4.65
#